data_AF-A0A090X3C8-F1
#
_entry.id   AF-A0A090X3C8-F1
#
_cell.length_a   1.000
_cell.length_b   1.000
_cell.length_c   1.000
_cell.angle_alpha   90.00
_cell.angle_beta   90.00
_cell.angle_gamma   90.00
#
_symmetry.space_group_name_H-M   'P 1'
#
loop_
_entity.id
_entity.type
_entity.pdbx_description
1 polymer ?
#
loop_
_entity_poly.entity_id
_entity_poly.type
_entity_poly.pdbx_seq_one_letter_code
_entity_poly.pdbx_strand_id
1 'polypeptide(L)'
;MITSCKNSDTSTAIEKVKASKLKYPDVEIKYATGFSINSTDTGYYITIKNPWPEADLEYSFKLENGNYTNRIPEPDAPQIINIPIKEIILSSTTHIPPVVLIDEQSSIIGFPGTDYISDNSVRALIDKGRIEELGQNQT
;
A
#
# COMPACT_ATOMS: atom_id res chain seq x y z
N MET A 1 4.66 2.52 64.87
CA MET A 1 4.32 2.29 63.45
C MET A 1 4.11 3.64 62.80
N ILE A 2 4.97 3.98 61.86
CA ILE A 2 5.00 5.23 61.10
C ILE A 2 4.11 5.10 59.87
N THR A 3 3.07 5.93 59.75
CA THR A 3 2.47 6.26 58.45
C THR A 3 1.86 7.66 58.53
N SER A 4 2.59 8.64 58.00
CA SER A 4 2.10 10.00 57.74
C SER A 4 2.62 10.43 56.37
N CYS A 5 1.68 10.66 55.45
CA CYS A 5 1.71 11.42 54.19
C CYS A 5 0.49 10.96 53.36
N LYS A 6 -0.36 11.76 52.75
CA LYS A 6 -0.78 13.17 52.81
C LYS A 6 -2.02 13.19 51.90
N ASN A 7 -3.17 13.67 52.36
CA ASN A 7 -4.35 13.85 51.51
C ASN A 7 -4.18 15.09 50.62
N SER A 8 -4.61 14.99 49.38
CA SER A 8 -5.15 16.12 48.61
C SER A 8 -6.07 15.57 47.53
N ASP A 9 -7.36 15.60 47.82
CA ASP A 9 -8.43 15.48 46.84
C ASP A 9 -8.33 16.64 45.84
N THR A 10 -8.12 16.32 44.57
CA THR A 10 -8.52 17.21 43.46
C THR A 10 -9.16 16.35 42.39
N SER A 11 -10.49 16.33 42.42
CA SER A 11 -11.32 15.96 41.27
C SER A 11 -11.02 16.93 40.13
N THR A 12 -10.42 16.44 39.04
CA THR A 12 -10.44 17.15 37.76
C THR A 12 -10.66 16.15 36.64
N ALA A 13 -11.90 16.21 36.14
CA ALA A 13 -12.36 15.93 34.78
C ALA A 13 -11.51 14.99 33.90
N ILE A 14 -12.16 13.91 33.49
CA ILE A 14 -11.87 13.18 32.25
C ILE A 14 -11.96 14.19 31.11
N GLU A 15 -10.83 14.80 30.75
CA GLU A 15 -10.70 15.46 29.46
C GLU A 15 -10.69 14.36 28.40
N LYS A 16 -11.84 14.20 27.74
CA LYS A 16 -11.92 13.52 26.44
C LYS A 16 -10.93 14.21 25.51
N VAL A 17 -9.71 13.69 25.44
CA VAL A 17 -8.78 14.02 24.37
C VAL A 17 -9.52 13.70 23.07
N LYS A 18 -9.94 14.74 22.36
CA LYS A 18 -10.45 14.62 20.99
C LYS A 18 -9.36 13.87 20.23
N ALA A 19 -9.61 12.60 19.89
CA ALA A 19 -8.77 11.85 18.99
C ALA A 19 -8.55 12.71 17.75
N SER A 20 -7.32 13.19 17.56
CA SER A 20 -6.94 13.85 16.33
C SER A 20 -7.24 12.86 15.21
N LYS A 21 -8.09 13.24 14.26
CA LYS A 21 -8.36 12.42 13.07
C LYS A 21 -7.01 12.13 12.42
N LEU A 22 -6.52 10.90 12.51
CA LEU A 22 -5.33 10.47 11.78
C LEU A 22 -5.59 10.76 10.31
N LYS A 23 -4.59 11.31 9.62
CA LYS A 23 -4.64 11.54 8.17
C LYS A 23 -4.91 10.21 7.43
N TYR A 24 -4.48 9.11 8.01
CA TYR A 24 -4.70 7.74 7.56
C TYR A 24 -5.48 6.96 8.61
N PRO A 25 -6.78 6.71 8.40
CA PRO A 25 -7.56 5.91 9.32
C PRO A 25 -7.17 4.43 9.23
N ASP A 26 -7.47 3.67 10.29
CA ASP A 26 -7.33 2.22 10.26
C ASP A 26 -8.20 1.60 9.17
N VAL A 27 -7.68 0.55 8.53
CA VAL A 27 -8.36 -0.18 7.47
C VAL A 27 -8.86 -1.51 8.04
N GLU A 28 -10.17 -1.69 8.08
CA GLU A 28 -10.79 -2.94 8.52
C GLU A 28 -10.70 -4.00 7.42
N ILE A 29 -10.04 -5.13 7.72
CA ILE A 29 -9.95 -6.29 6.82
C ILE A 29 -11.01 -7.31 7.23
N LYS A 30 -12.06 -7.47 6.42
CA LYS A 30 -13.21 -8.33 6.76
C LYS A 30 -13.00 -9.82 6.49
N TYR A 31 -12.29 -10.15 5.41
CA TYR A 31 -12.21 -11.53 4.91
C TYR A 31 -10.78 -12.02 4.67
N ALA A 32 -9.88 -11.14 4.23
CA ALA A 32 -8.52 -11.53 3.88
C ALA A 32 -7.68 -11.83 5.12
N THR A 33 -6.85 -12.87 5.06
CA THR A 33 -5.95 -13.29 6.15
C THR A 33 -4.48 -13.25 5.75
N GLY A 34 -4.18 -13.19 4.45
CA GLY A 34 -2.83 -13.22 3.89
C GLY A 34 -2.05 -11.90 4.00
N PHE A 35 -2.63 -10.86 4.60
CA PHE A 35 -1.92 -9.62 4.87
C PHE A 35 -2.49 -8.88 6.07
N SER A 36 -1.73 -7.90 6.57
CA SER A 36 -2.21 -6.91 7.55
C SER A 36 -1.85 -5.49 7.12
N ILE A 37 -2.68 -4.53 7.48
CA ILE A 37 -2.47 -3.10 7.25
C ILE A 37 -2.44 -2.40 8.62
N ASN A 38 -1.39 -1.62 8.87
CA ASN A 38 -1.29 -0.76 10.04
C ASN A 38 -1.21 0.70 9.58
N SER A 39 -2.05 1.57 10.13
CA SER A 39 -2.00 3.00 9.85
C SER A 39 -0.76 3.64 10.49
N THR A 40 -0.26 4.70 9.88
CA THR A 40 0.81 5.55 10.44
C THR A 40 0.46 7.02 10.26
N ASP A 41 1.25 7.91 10.86
CA ASP A 41 1.07 9.35 10.66
C ASP A 41 1.26 9.78 9.19
N THR A 42 2.08 9.04 8.43
CA THR A 42 2.50 9.38 7.06
C THR A 42 1.88 8.49 5.98
N GLY A 43 1.24 7.38 6.33
CA GLY A 43 0.59 6.45 5.41
C GLY A 43 0.23 5.12 6.07
N TYR A 44 0.78 4.02 5.54
CA TYR A 44 0.47 2.66 5.99
C TYR A 44 1.71 1.76 5.99
N TYR A 45 1.73 0.76 6.88
CA TYR A 45 2.57 -0.43 6.74
C TYR A 45 1.71 -1.61 6.30
N ILE A 46 2.12 -2.27 5.22
CA ILE A 46 1.49 -3.50 4.72
C ILE A 46 2.46 -4.66 4.92
N THR A 47 1.99 -5.71 5.58
CA THR A 47 2.75 -6.96 5.73
C THR A 47 2.00 -8.07 5.01
N ILE A 48 2.64 -8.67 4.01
CA ILE A 48 2.17 -9.87 3.30
C ILE A 48 2.69 -11.10 4.04
N LYS A 49 1.80 -12.03 4.34
CA LYS A 49 2.07 -13.24 5.14
C LYS A 49 1.96 -14.47 4.26
N ASN A 50 2.97 -15.35 4.32
CA ASN A 50 2.98 -16.64 3.63
C ASN A 50 2.47 -16.55 2.17
N PRO A 51 3.18 -15.78 1.32
CA PRO A 51 2.69 -15.36 -0.01
C PRO A 51 2.40 -16.50 -0.98
N TRP A 52 2.88 -17.71 -0.68
CA TRP A 52 2.52 -18.94 -1.38
C TRP A 52 2.40 -20.10 -0.37
N PRO A 53 1.76 -21.23 -0.74
CA PRO A 53 1.62 -22.38 0.14
C PRO A 53 2.99 -22.86 0.67
N GLU A 54 3.03 -23.25 1.95
CA GLU A 54 4.24 -23.69 2.65
C GLU A 54 5.35 -22.63 2.81
N ALA A 55 5.11 -21.38 2.41
CA ALA A 55 6.03 -20.29 2.73
C ALA A 55 6.00 -20.00 4.23
N ASP A 56 7.18 -19.85 4.84
CA ASP A 56 7.37 -19.33 6.20
C ASP A 56 8.17 -18.02 6.14
N LEU A 57 7.55 -16.99 5.54
CA LEU A 57 8.18 -15.70 5.31
C LEU A 57 7.14 -14.58 5.21
N GLU A 58 7.59 -13.39 5.59
CA GLU A 58 6.81 -12.16 5.51
C GLU A 58 7.52 -11.11 4.66
N TYR A 59 6.75 -10.35 3.88
CA TYR A 59 7.23 -9.17 3.16
C TYR A 59 6.54 -7.92 3.71
N SER A 60 7.34 -6.92 4.09
CA SER A 60 6.81 -5.67 4.61
C SER A 60 7.09 -4.49 3.67
N PHE A 61 6.06 -3.70 3.43
CA PHE A 61 6.08 -2.51 2.58
C PHE A 61 5.63 -1.31 3.40
N LYS A 62 6.33 -0.19 3.24
CA LYS A 62 5.98 1.09 3.84
C LYS A 62 5.38 1.98 2.77
N LEU A 63 4.09 2.29 2.87
CA LEU A 63 3.40 3.19 1.96
C LEU A 63 3.41 4.59 2.58
N GLU A 64 4.15 5.53 2.00
CA GLU A 64 4.26 6.90 2.54
C GLU A 64 3.75 7.93 1.56
N ASN A 65 3.03 8.92 2.08
CA ASN A 65 2.65 10.10 1.32
C ASN A 65 3.71 11.19 1.49
N GLY A 66 4.46 11.45 0.42
CA GLY A 66 5.43 12.53 0.38
C GLY A 66 6.42 12.39 -0.77
N ASN A 67 7.18 13.46 -1.02
CA ASN A 67 8.29 13.46 -1.98
C ASN A 67 9.54 12.82 -1.37
N TYR A 68 9.42 11.60 -0.85
CA TYR A 68 10.58 10.86 -0.39
C TYR A 68 11.34 10.36 -1.60
N THR A 69 12.60 10.77 -1.71
CA THR A 69 13.52 10.30 -2.74
C THR A 69 13.56 8.77 -2.69
N ASN A 70 13.47 8.14 -3.85
CA ASN A 70 13.63 6.69 -4.02
C ASN A 70 14.97 6.28 -3.40
N ARG A 71 14.96 5.92 -2.10
CA ARG A 71 16.13 5.35 -1.45
C ARG A 71 16.24 3.94 -1.99
N ILE A 72 17.43 3.58 -2.46
CA ILE A 72 17.76 2.19 -2.75
C ILE A 72 17.41 1.41 -1.48
N PRO A 73 16.56 0.36 -1.56
CA PRO A 73 16.19 -0.41 -0.37
C PRO A 73 17.47 -0.94 0.28
N GLU A 74 17.64 -0.69 1.58
CA GLU A 74 18.63 -1.46 2.34
C GLU A 74 18.18 -2.93 2.34
N PRO A 75 19.11 -3.91 2.28
CA PRO A 75 18.76 -5.33 2.10
C PRO A 75 17.71 -5.87 3.09
N ASP A 76 17.65 -5.31 4.29
CA ASP A 76 16.77 -5.74 5.38
C ASP A 76 15.69 -4.71 5.76
N ALA A 77 15.58 -3.60 5.01
CA ALA A 77 14.59 -2.57 5.28
C ALA A 77 13.29 -2.80 4.49
N PRO A 78 12.11 -2.45 5.06
CA PRO A 78 10.87 -2.45 4.32
C PRO A 78 10.98 -1.62 3.04
N GLN A 79 10.52 -2.15 1.91
CA GLN A 79 10.48 -1.38 0.67
C GLN A 79 9.51 -0.22 0.81
N ILE A 80 9.96 0.99 0.51
CA ILE A 80 9.13 2.20 0.58
C ILE A 80 8.45 2.42 -0.77
N ILE A 81 7.13 2.55 -0.74
CA ILE A 81 6.29 2.86 -1.89
C ILE A 81 5.65 4.23 -1.65
N ASN A 82 5.94 5.18 -2.53
CA ASN A 82 5.34 6.51 -2.46
C ASN A 82 3.89 6.46 -2.95
N ILE A 83 2.97 6.98 -2.15
CA ILE A 83 1.54 7.09 -2.47
C ILE A 83 1.10 8.56 -2.58
N PRO A 84 0.13 8.89 -3.46
CA PRO A 84 -0.53 7.99 -4.40
C PRO A 84 0.39 7.62 -5.58
N ILE A 85 0.31 6.36 -6.01
CA ILE A 85 0.99 5.87 -7.21
C ILE A 85 0.46 6.63 -8.43
N LYS A 86 1.34 7.07 -9.33
CA LYS A 86 0.99 7.82 -10.53
C LYS A 86 1.15 7.01 -11.81
N GLU A 87 2.19 6.19 -11.85
CA GLU A 87 2.61 5.48 -13.03
C GLU A 87 3.05 4.08 -12.62
N ILE A 88 2.63 3.06 -13.37
CA ILE A 88 2.98 1.67 -13.18
C ILE A 88 3.31 1.00 -14.51
N ILE A 89 4.30 0.10 -14.46
CA ILE A 89 4.55 -0.87 -15.51
C ILE A 89 4.03 -2.21 -14.99
N LEU A 90 3.22 -2.88 -15.80
CA LEU A 90 2.71 -4.21 -15.48
C LEU A 90 3.46 -5.25 -16.32
N SER A 91 3.83 -6.37 -15.71
CA SER A 91 4.64 -7.42 -16.36
C SER A 91 3.88 -8.71 -16.68
N SER A 92 2.61 -8.81 -16.30
CA SER A 92 1.76 -9.98 -16.54
C SER A 92 0.32 -9.54 -16.77
N THR A 93 -0.38 -10.24 -17.66
CA THR A 93 -1.81 -9.98 -17.92
C THR A 93 -2.66 -10.20 -16.68
N THR A 94 -2.21 -11.04 -15.73
CA THR A 94 -2.88 -11.27 -14.44
C THR A 94 -2.90 -10.03 -13.54
N HIS A 95 -2.03 -9.04 -13.78
CA HIS A 95 -2.01 -7.79 -13.03
C HIS A 95 -3.05 -6.77 -13.51
N ILE A 96 -3.60 -6.93 -14.72
CA ILE A 96 -4.50 -5.96 -15.33
C ILE A 96 -5.88 -5.92 -14.63
N PRO A 97 -6.56 -7.07 -14.38
CA PRO A 97 -7.92 -7.03 -13.83
C PRO A 97 -8.03 -6.29 -12.49
N PRO A 98 -7.11 -6.45 -11.52
CA PRO A 98 -7.16 -5.67 -10.28
C PRO A 98 -7.07 -4.15 -10.48
N VAL A 99 -6.26 -3.69 -11.45
CA VAL A 99 -6.11 -2.25 -11.75
C VAL A 99 -7.37 -1.68 -12.40
N VAL A 100 -7.98 -2.45 -13.32
CA VAL A 100 -9.26 -2.09 -13.94
C VAL A 100 -10.38 -2.07 -12.91
N LEU A 101 -10.41 -3.03 -11.98
CA LEU A 101 -11.43 -3.13 -10.92
C LEU A 101 -11.47 -1.91 -10.00
N ILE A 102 -10.35 -1.23 -9.81
CA ILE A 102 -10.23 -0.01 -9.01
C ILE A 102 -10.23 1.27 -9.87
N ASP A 103 -10.57 1.16 -11.16
CA ASP A 103 -10.63 2.24 -12.14
C ASP A 103 -9.31 2.99 -12.41
N GLU A 104 -8.16 2.37 -12.11
CA GLU A 104 -6.83 3.02 -12.19
C GLU A 104 -6.05 2.68 -13.47
N GLN A 105 -6.71 2.15 -14.51
CA GLN A 105 -6.04 1.77 -15.78
C GLN A 105 -5.23 2.89 -16.43
N SER A 106 -5.57 4.16 -16.19
CA SER A 106 -4.83 5.32 -16.71
C SER A 106 -3.43 5.51 -16.11
N SER A 107 -3.13 4.82 -15.00
CA SER A 107 -1.81 4.79 -14.39
C SER A 107 -0.83 3.85 -15.10
N ILE A 108 -1.33 2.95 -15.95
CA ILE A 108 -0.48 2.03 -16.72
C ILE A 108 0.25 2.84 -17.78
N ILE A 109 1.58 2.83 -17.74
CA ILE A 109 2.43 3.51 -18.72
C ILE A 109 3.16 2.54 -19.65
N GLY A 110 3.22 1.26 -19.31
CA GLY A 110 3.89 0.26 -20.14
C GLY A 110 3.50 -1.18 -19.82
N PHE A 111 3.56 -2.02 -20.84
CA PHE A 111 3.30 -3.46 -20.75
C PHE A 111 4.05 -4.23 -21.84
N PRO A 112 4.65 -5.39 -21.54
CA PRO A 112 5.26 -6.27 -22.54
C PRO A 112 4.20 -7.19 -23.19
N GLY A 113 4.06 -7.15 -24.51
CA GLY A 113 3.10 -7.96 -25.24
C GLY A 113 1.66 -7.44 -25.12
N THR A 114 1.45 -6.16 -25.43
CA THR A 114 0.15 -5.46 -25.41
C THR A 114 -0.92 -6.12 -26.29
N ASP A 115 -0.52 -6.91 -27.29
CA ASP A 115 -1.44 -7.70 -28.13
C ASP A 115 -2.24 -8.75 -27.35
N TYR A 116 -1.75 -9.20 -26.19
CA TYR A 116 -2.46 -10.16 -25.34
C TYR A 116 -3.50 -9.50 -24.42
N ILE A 117 -3.62 -8.18 -24.42
CA ILE A 117 -4.55 -7.45 -23.57
C ILE A 117 -5.91 -7.36 -24.27
N SER A 118 -6.95 -7.90 -23.63
CA SER A 118 -8.31 -7.93 -24.19
C SER A 118 -9.29 -6.96 -23.52
N ASP A 119 -8.89 -6.29 -22.42
CA ASP A 119 -9.78 -5.35 -21.75
C ASP A 119 -9.97 -4.08 -22.60
N ASN A 120 -11.22 -3.70 -22.85
CA ASN A 120 -11.54 -2.59 -23.76
C ASN A 120 -11.03 -1.23 -23.26
N SER A 121 -11.04 -0.99 -21.94
CA SER A 121 -10.59 0.29 -21.38
C SER A 121 -9.07 0.43 -21.55
N VAL A 122 -8.34 -0.68 -21.35
CA VAL A 122 -6.89 -0.74 -21.50
C VAL A 122 -6.49 -0.72 -22.98
N ARG A 123 -7.21 -1.43 -23.86
CA ARG A 123 -7.02 -1.35 -25.31
C ARG A 123 -7.16 0.08 -25.82
N ALA A 124 -8.15 0.82 -25.34
CA ALA A 124 -8.31 2.22 -25.72
C ALA A 124 -7.14 3.11 -25.29
N LEU A 125 -6.40 2.75 -24.24
CA LEU A 125 -5.17 3.45 -23.83
C LEU A 125 -3.98 3.05 -24.71
N ILE A 126 -3.85 1.77 -25.05
CA ILE A 126 -2.85 1.26 -26.00
C ILE A 126 -3.01 1.93 -27.37
N ASP A 127 -4.23 1.94 -27.91
CA ASP A 127 -4.54 2.51 -29.23
C ASP A 127 -4.29 4.03 -29.28
N LYS A 128 -4.31 4.70 -28.12
CA LYS A 128 -3.96 6.13 -27.97
C LYS A 128 -2.46 6.37 -27.74
N GLY A 129 -1.64 5.33 -27.70
CA GLY A 129 -0.20 5.41 -27.41
C GLY A 129 0.10 5.81 -25.97
N ARG A 130 -0.84 5.60 -25.03
CA ARG A 130 -0.64 5.92 -23.61
C ARG A 130 0.08 4.82 -22.83
N ILE A 131 0.01 3.58 -23.33
CA ILE A 131 0.71 2.42 -22.79
C ILE A 131 1.79 2.03 -23.80
N GLU A 132 3.04 2.08 -23.38
CA GLU A 132 4.19 1.70 -24.19
C GLU A 132 4.33 0.18 -24.26
N GLU A 133 4.57 -0.34 -25.48
CA GLU A 133 4.93 -1.73 -25.70
C GLU A 133 6.40 -1.94 -25.32
N LEU A 134 6.66 -2.82 -24.35
CA LEU A 134 8.01 -3.04 -23.80
C LEU A 134 8.74 -4.25 -24.41
N GLY A 135 8.12 -4.93 -25.37
CA GLY A 135 8.66 -6.13 -26.02
C GLY A 135 8.19 -7.41 -25.34
N GLN A 136 8.95 -8.50 -25.49
CA GLN A 136 8.61 -9.78 -24.87
C GLN A 136 9.51 -10.03 -23.65
N ASN A 137 8.89 -10.49 -22.56
CA ASN A 137 9.59 -10.78 -21.31
C ASN A 137 10.58 -11.96 -21.42
N GLN A 138 10.44 -12.83 -22.44
CA GLN A 138 11.32 -13.98 -22.69
C GLN A 138 11.35 -14.31 -24.19
N THR A 139 12.55 -14.47 -24.75
CA THR A 139 12.83 -15.24 -25.98
C THR A 139 13.44 -16.58 -25.62
#